data_AF-A0A068UVD3-F1
#
_entry.id   AF-A0A068UVD3-F1
#
_cell.length_a   1.000
_cell.length_b   1.000
_cell.length_c   1.000
_cell.angle_alpha   90.00
_cell.angle_beta   90.00
_cell.angle_gamma   90.00
#
_symmetry.space_group_name_H-M   'P 1'
#
loop_
_entity.id
_entity.type
_entity.pdbx_description
1 polymer ?
#
loop_
_entity_poly.entity_id
_entity_poly.type
_entity_poly.pdbx_seq_one_letter_code
_entity_poly.pdbx_strand_id
1 'polypeptide(L)'
;MATVTTSRFVSRSSNVHHHPPPPPADSSAYLAHLGLRPQTVTHHGLRAVSRLNLHHTRATAKPTELHISAHAHGPSGTIVCGTGACFVFVAAEVAPWSKTGGLGDVLGGLPPALAGLGHRVMTVAPRYDQYKDGWDTSVLVQIKVGDRIEVVRFFHCYKRGVDRVFVDHPIFLEKVWGKTGSKIYGPRAGDDYQDNQLRFSLLCQAALEAPRILSLNNNKYFSGTYGEDVIFIANDWHCALLPCYLKTMYQSRGIYMNAKVAFCIHNIAYQGRFPFADFSLLNLPDQYKSSFDFIDGYDKPVKGRKINWMKAGILESNRVLTVSPYYALELVSGIEKGVELDNILRMKCVTGIVNGMDTHEWNPATDKYISANYDITTVMHAKALLKEALQAAVGLPVDRNIPLIGFIGRLEEQKGSDILVAAIPKLIHMNVQIVILGTGKRKFEKQIEQLEVMYPDKARGVAKFNVPLAHMIIAGADFMLLPSRFEPCGLIQLHAMRYGAVPICASTGGLVDTVKDGYTGFHMGAFSVECDAVDPADILKIVVTVARALASYGTLALKEMIRNCMSQELSWKGPAKKWETVLVSLGVAGSEAGVDGDEIAPLAKENVATP
;
A
#
# COMPACT_ATOMS: atom_id res chain seq x y z
N MET A 1 33.22 18.86 -49.03
CA MET A 1 34.60 18.64 -48.53
C MET A 1 34.47 17.62 -47.40
N ALA A 2 34.79 16.33 -47.62
CA ALA A 2 36.12 15.72 -47.77
C ALA A 2 36.77 15.47 -46.37
N THR A 3 37.24 14.26 -45.98
CA THR A 3 37.33 12.99 -46.76
C THR A 3 37.35 11.72 -45.89
N VAL A 4 36.53 10.73 -46.28
CA VAL A 4 36.76 9.27 -46.40
C VAL A 4 37.95 8.60 -45.68
N THR A 5 37.66 7.50 -44.94
CA THR A 5 38.39 6.21 -44.96
C THR A 5 37.40 5.03 -44.80
N THR A 6 37.76 3.81 -45.24
CA THR A 6 36.78 2.70 -45.46
C THR A 6 37.34 1.29 -45.29
N SER A 7 36.47 0.35 -44.83
CA SER A 7 36.56 -1.13 -45.00
C SER A 7 37.67 -1.86 -44.19
N ARG A 8 37.66 -3.19 -43.96
CA ARG A 8 36.96 -4.33 -44.63
C ARG A 8 36.45 -5.43 -43.66
N PHE A 9 35.49 -6.23 -44.16
CA PHE A 9 35.22 -7.62 -43.72
C PHE A 9 36.18 -8.62 -44.41
N VAL A 10 36.28 -9.87 -43.90
CA VAL A 10 35.99 -11.14 -44.64
C VAL A 10 36.42 -12.39 -43.84
N SER A 11 35.66 -13.48 -43.98
CA SER A 11 35.89 -14.82 -43.40
C SER A 11 36.64 -15.77 -44.36
N ARG A 12 37.17 -16.90 -43.87
CA ARG A 12 37.65 -18.04 -44.70
C ARG A 12 37.37 -19.41 -44.06
N SER A 13 37.09 -20.42 -44.88
CA SER A 13 36.92 -21.83 -44.48
C SER A 13 37.24 -22.80 -45.65
N SER A 14 37.80 -23.98 -45.32
CA SER A 14 38.15 -25.15 -46.18
C SER A 14 38.79 -26.26 -45.30
N ASN A 15 38.78 -27.59 -45.50
CA ASN A 15 38.21 -28.62 -46.43
C ASN A 15 39.32 -29.46 -47.12
N VAL A 16 39.27 -30.79 -47.32
CA VAL A 16 38.46 -31.97 -46.85
C VAL A 16 39.31 -33.26 -47.17
N HIS A 17 38.83 -34.51 -46.92
CA HIS A 17 39.40 -35.84 -47.33
C HIS A 17 40.43 -36.50 -46.36
N HIS A 18 40.59 -37.84 -46.22
CA HIS A 18 39.75 -39.04 -46.55
C HIS A 18 40.26 -40.35 -45.89
N HIS A 19 39.36 -41.18 -45.31
CA HIS A 19 39.20 -42.66 -45.45
C HIS A 19 40.37 -43.68 -45.16
N PRO A 20 40.17 -45.04 -45.12
CA PRO A 20 39.72 -45.74 -43.89
C PRO A 20 40.58 -46.99 -43.41
N PRO A 21 40.08 -48.26 -43.32
CA PRO A 21 39.80 -49.05 -42.08
C PRO A 21 40.70 -50.36 -41.98
N PRO A 22 40.38 -51.53 -41.33
CA PRO A 22 39.21 -51.95 -40.52
C PRO A 22 39.41 -52.57 -39.07
N PRO A 23 39.53 -53.91 -38.77
CA PRO A 23 39.06 -54.53 -37.51
C PRO A 23 40.21 -55.24 -36.73
N PRO A 24 40.04 -56.26 -35.82
CA PRO A 24 38.87 -56.94 -35.19
C PRO A 24 38.92 -56.86 -33.63
N ALA A 25 38.32 -57.70 -32.74
CA ALA A 25 37.63 -59.01 -32.83
C ALA A 25 36.61 -59.24 -31.67
N ASP A 26 35.99 -60.44 -31.64
CA ASP A 26 34.90 -60.89 -30.75
C ASP A 26 35.36 -61.33 -29.33
N SER A 27 34.51 -61.32 -28.30
CA SER A 27 33.48 -62.37 -28.05
C SER A 27 32.51 -61.92 -26.92
N SER A 28 31.19 -62.03 -27.11
CA SER A 28 30.31 -63.18 -26.80
C SER A 28 30.08 -63.42 -25.28
N ALA A 29 28.85 -63.51 -24.78
CA ALA A 29 27.55 -63.45 -25.47
C ALA A 29 26.36 -63.15 -24.53
N TYR A 30 25.21 -62.84 -25.14
CA TYR A 30 23.85 -62.98 -24.58
C TYR A 30 23.42 -61.99 -23.47
N LEU A 31 22.11 -61.72 -23.26
CA LEU A 31 20.90 -62.19 -23.96
C LEU A 31 19.85 -61.04 -24.11
N ALA A 32 18.88 -61.29 -24.99
CA ALA A 32 17.54 -60.69 -25.16
C ALA A 32 17.08 -59.55 -24.20
N HIS A 33 16.75 -58.35 -24.69
CA HIS A 33 15.52 -57.96 -25.44
C HIS A 33 14.26 -57.85 -24.53
N LEU A 34 13.41 -56.81 -24.57
CA LEU A 34 13.33 -55.53 -25.32
C LEU A 34 12.95 -54.40 -24.32
N GLY A 35 13.06 -53.09 -24.57
CA GLY A 35 13.64 -52.37 -25.70
C GLY A 35 12.93 -51.03 -25.99
N LEU A 36 13.65 -49.90 -25.77
CA LEU A 36 13.45 -48.56 -26.39
C LEU A 36 12.15 -47.78 -26.03
N ARG A 37 12.10 -46.44 -25.97
CA ARG A 37 13.09 -45.36 -25.73
C ARG A 37 12.27 -44.07 -25.42
N PRO A 38 12.66 -43.18 -24.49
CA PRO A 38 12.01 -41.87 -24.38
C PRO A 38 12.43 -40.95 -25.54
N GLN A 39 11.49 -40.17 -26.08
CA GLN A 39 11.78 -39.06 -27.00
C GLN A 39 11.53 -37.72 -26.32
N THR A 40 12.40 -36.75 -26.60
CA THR A 40 12.26 -35.35 -26.22
C THR A 40 11.25 -34.64 -27.11
N VAL A 41 10.46 -33.73 -26.55
CA VAL A 41 9.55 -32.85 -27.31
C VAL A 41 9.80 -31.40 -26.89
N THR A 42 10.04 -30.53 -27.88
CA THR A 42 10.25 -29.09 -27.69
C THR A 42 8.90 -28.36 -27.65
N HIS A 43 8.77 -27.38 -26.74
CA HIS A 43 7.57 -26.55 -26.65
C HIS A 43 7.48 -25.55 -27.81
N HIS A 44 6.30 -25.43 -28.43
CA HIS A 44 5.94 -24.31 -29.31
C HIS A 44 4.55 -23.75 -28.97
N GLY A 45 4.38 -22.45 -29.21
CA GLY A 45 3.36 -21.58 -28.61
C GLY A 45 1.89 -21.98 -28.76
N LEU A 46 1.14 -21.69 -27.70
CA LEU A 46 -0.31 -21.75 -27.66
C LEU A 46 -0.95 -20.62 -28.48
N ARG A 47 -1.87 -20.97 -29.38
CA ARG A 47 -2.92 -20.07 -29.89
C ARG A 47 -4.27 -20.48 -29.30
N ALA A 48 -5.18 -19.52 -29.17
CA ALA A 48 -6.49 -19.73 -28.56
C ALA A 48 -7.42 -20.59 -29.43
N VAL A 49 -8.29 -21.36 -28.79
CA VAL A 49 -9.43 -22.08 -29.40
C VAL A 49 -10.70 -21.76 -28.60
N SER A 50 -11.86 -21.77 -29.26
CA SER A 50 -13.14 -21.26 -28.77
C SER A 50 -13.92 -22.21 -27.85
N ARG A 51 -14.90 -21.65 -27.13
CA ARG A 51 -15.96 -22.38 -26.41
C ARG A 51 -16.77 -23.28 -27.37
N LEU A 52 -17.21 -24.45 -26.90
CA LEU A 52 -18.63 -24.87 -26.88
C LEU A 52 -18.83 -26.23 -26.17
N ASN A 53 -20.04 -26.43 -25.63
CA ASN A 53 -20.71 -27.68 -25.26
C ASN A 53 -19.98 -28.74 -24.40
N LEU A 54 -20.50 -28.94 -23.18
CA LEU A 54 -20.66 -30.28 -22.59
C LEU A 54 -22.11 -30.45 -22.09
N HIS A 55 -22.62 -31.68 -22.13
CA HIS A 55 -24.04 -31.99 -21.90
C HIS A 55 -24.41 -32.24 -20.44
N HIS A 56 -25.69 -32.05 -20.10
CA HIS A 56 -26.28 -32.54 -18.86
C HIS A 56 -26.28 -34.07 -18.81
N THR A 57 -25.79 -34.63 -17.70
CA THR A 57 -26.16 -35.97 -17.23
C THR A 57 -26.85 -35.85 -15.86
N ARG A 58 -28.13 -36.25 -15.79
CA ARG A 58 -28.84 -36.40 -14.52
C ARG A 58 -28.48 -37.77 -13.92
N ALA A 59 -27.99 -37.79 -12.69
CA ALA A 59 -27.90 -38.99 -11.86
C ALA A 59 -28.76 -38.79 -10.61
N THR A 60 -29.67 -39.71 -10.33
CA THR A 60 -30.55 -39.67 -9.15
C THR A 60 -30.06 -40.61 -8.07
N ALA A 61 -29.68 -40.05 -6.91
CA ALA A 61 -29.43 -40.80 -5.69
C ALA A 61 -30.25 -40.19 -4.54
N LYS A 62 -30.84 -41.03 -3.69
CA LYS A 62 -31.52 -40.59 -2.47
C LYS A 62 -30.48 -40.33 -1.37
N PRO A 63 -30.66 -39.30 -0.51
CA PRO A 63 -29.79 -39.10 0.64
C PRO A 63 -30.11 -40.13 1.74
N THR A 64 -29.07 -40.57 2.45
CA THR A 64 -29.20 -41.26 3.75
C THR A 64 -29.02 -40.21 4.85
N GLU A 65 -29.89 -40.20 5.86
CA GLU A 65 -29.83 -39.20 6.91
C GLU A 65 -28.66 -39.46 7.88
N LEU A 66 -27.84 -38.43 8.10
CA LEU A 66 -26.85 -38.35 9.16
C LEU A 66 -27.13 -37.10 9.98
N HIS A 67 -27.56 -37.29 11.23
CA HIS A 67 -27.83 -36.18 12.14
C HIS A 67 -26.52 -35.46 12.50
N ILE A 68 -26.32 -34.29 11.89
CA ILE A 68 -25.37 -33.28 12.35
C ILE A 68 -26.18 -32.10 12.89
N SER A 69 -25.92 -31.70 14.13
CA SER A 69 -26.64 -30.59 14.78
C SER A 69 -26.27 -29.25 14.15
N ALA A 70 -27.09 -28.77 13.22
CA ALA A 70 -26.94 -27.43 12.66
C ALA A 70 -27.23 -26.39 13.76
N HIS A 71 -26.20 -25.65 14.18
CA HIS A 71 -26.42 -24.38 14.85
C HIS A 71 -27.09 -23.45 13.85
N ALA A 72 -28.38 -23.17 14.07
CA ALA A 72 -29.14 -22.28 13.20
C ALA A 72 -28.50 -20.88 13.21
N HIS A 73 -28.02 -20.43 12.05
CA HIS A 73 -27.79 -19.01 11.85
C HIS A 73 -29.14 -18.30 11.97
N GLY A 74 -29.25 -17.39 12.94
CA GLY A 74 -30.41 -16.49 13.03
C GLY A 74 -30.54 -15.66 11.75
N PRO A 75 -31.75 -15.16 11.44
CA PRO A 75 -31.95 -14.33 10.25
C PRO A 75 -31.04 -13.11 10.32
N SER A 76 -30.39 -12.79 9.18
CA SER A 76 -29.64 -11.55 9.01
C SER A 76 -30.53 -10.37 9.39
N GLY A 77 -30.07 -9.55 10.35
CA GLY A 77 -30.88 -8.48 10.91
C GLY A 77 -31.29 -7.46 9.87
N THR A 78 -32.57 -7.09 9.85
CA THR A 78 -33.08 -6.06 8.93
C THR A 78 -32.35 -4.74 9.19
N ILE A 79 -31.52 -4.32 8.24
CA ILE A 79 -30.76 -3.06 8.32
C ILE A 79 -31.74 -1.88 8.27
N VAL A 80 -31.94 -1.22 9.41
CA VAL A 80 -32.72 0.02 9.55
C VAL A 80 -31.76 1.19 9.67
N CYS A 81 -31.15 1.59 8.55
CA CYS A 81 -30.25 2.74 8.51
C CYS A 81 -30.97 4.00 8.00
N GLY A 82 -31.13 4.96 8.90
CA GLY A 82 -31.51 6.35 8.59
C GLY A 82 -30.85 7.38 9.53
N THR A 83 -30.02 6.93 10.48
CA THR A 83 -29.41 7.74 11.56
C THR A 83 -27.89 7.67 11.60
N GLY A 84 -27.26 7.04 10.59
CA GLY A 84 -25.80 6.93 10.51
C GLY A 84 -25.14 8.25 10.15
N ALA A 85 -24.11 8.64 10.91
CA ALA A 85 -23.32 9.85 10.70
C ALA A 85 -22.82 10.06 9.25
N CYS A 86 -22.64 11.33 8.84
CA CYS A 86 -22.05 11.70 7.56
C CYS A 86 -20.53 11.93 7.68
N PHE A 87 -19.74 11.07 7.04
CA PHE A 87 -18.27 11.13 7.06
C PHE A 87 -17.70 11.56 5.70
N VAL A 88 -16.83 12.57 5.69
CA VAL A 88 -16.18 13.10 4.49
C VAL A 88 -14.67 13.00 4.62
N PHE A 89 -14.09 11.94 4.05
CA PHE A 89 -12.64 11.80 3.98
C PHE A 89 -12.07 12.70 2.89
N VAL A 90 -10.93 13.34 3.17
CA VAL A 90 -10.19 14.16 2.20
C VAL A 90 -8.74 13.70 2.19
N ALA A 91 -8.19 13.42 1.00
CA ALA A 91 -6.84 12.88 0.83
C ALA A 91 -6.24 13.22 -0.54
N ALA A 92 -4.92 13.12 -0.66
CA ALA A 92 -4.22 13.17 -1.95
C ALA A 92 -4.18 11.82 -2.68
N GLU A 93 -4.55 10.72 -2.03
CA GLU A 93 -4.56 9.36 -2.60
C GLU A 93 -5.84 8.61 -2.23
N VAL A 94 -6.40 7.86 -3.19
CA VAL A 94 -7.50 6.92 -2.99
C VAL A 94 -7.30 5.72 -3.92
N ALA A 95 -7.05 4.54 -3.37
CA ALA A 95 -6.98 3.31 -4.16
C ALA A 95 -8.37 2.92 -4.70
N PRO A 96 -8.47 2.33 -5.91
CA PRO A 96 -7.37 1.97 -6.82
C PRO A 96 -6.90 3.09 -7.77
N TRP A 97 -7.49 4.30 -7.74
CA TRP A 97 -7.27 5.36 -8.73
C TRP A 97 -5.93 6.11 -8.61
N SER A 98 -5.51 6.40 -7.38
CA SER A 98 -4.29 7.15 -7.08
C SER A 98 -3.62 6.62 -5.81
N LYS A 99 -2.38 6.11 -5.95
CA LYS A 99 -1.66 5.42 -4.87
C LYS A 99 -0.14 5.53 -5.06
N THR A 100 0.57 5.99 -4.04
CA THR A 100 2.04 5.88 -3.91
C THR A 100 2.47 5.00 -2.74
N GLY A 101 1.58 4.85 -1.74
CA GLY A 101 1.83 4.05 -0.56
C GLY A 101 0.56 3.73 0.22
N GLY A 102 0.69 3.56 1.54
CA GLY A 102 -0.41 3.13 2.40
C GLY A 102 -1.56 4.14 2.56
N LEU A 103 -1.35 5.42 2.27
CA LEU A 103 -2.41 6.44 2.32
C LEU A 103 -3.57 6.05 1.38
N GLY A 104 -3.27 5.77 0.12
CA GLY A 104 -4.27 5.30 -0.86
C GLY A 104 -4.99 4.03 -0.42
N ASP A 105 -4.32 3.11 0.27
CA ASP A 105 -4.92 1.86 0.77
C ASP A 105 -5.88 2.07 1.94
N VAL A 106 -5.54 2.97 2.89
CA VAL A 106 -6.47 3.32 3.97
C VAL A 106 -7.72 3.99 3.40
N LEU A 107 -7.58 4.93 2.47
CA LEU A 107 -8.73 5.54 1.78
C LEU A 107 -9.43 4.56 0.82
N GLY A 108 -8.76 3.47 0.42
CA GLY A 108 -9.37 2.34 -0.27
C GLY A 108 -10.37 1.61 0.62
N GLY A 109 -9.91 1.07 1.76
CA GLY A 109 -10.64 0.11 2.59
C GLY A 109 -11.38 0.64 3.83
N LEU A 110 -10.89 1.69 4.51
CA LEU A 110 -11.57 2.23 5.70
C LEU A 110 -12.94 2.88 5.37
N PRO A 111 -13.09 3.70 4.29
CA PRO A 111 -14.38 4.30 3.97
C PRO A 111 -15.48 3.27 3.64
N PRO A 112 -15.23 2.19 2.85
CA PRO A 112 -16.19 1.09 2.68
C PRO A 112 -16.54 0.33 3.96
N ALA A 113 -15.58 0.15 4.87
CA ALA A 113 -15.87 -0.51 6.15
C ALA A 113 -16.79 0.32 7.04
N LEU A 114 -16.62 1.65 7.06
CA LEU A 114 -17.55 2.56 7.74
C LEU A 114 -18.92 2.65 7.03
N ALA A 115 -18.96 2.58 5.70
CA ALA A 115 -20.22 2.46 4.97
C ALA A 115 -20.95 1.13 5.27
N GLY A 116 -20.20 0.06 5.54
CA GLY A 116 -20.72 -1.23 6.01
C GLY A 116 -21.35 -1.21 7.40
N LEU A 117 -20.99 -0.23 8.26
CA LEU A 117 -21.66 0.04 9.54
C LEU A 117 -22.92 0.92 9.38
N GLY A 118 -23.25 1.34 8.15
CA GLY A 118 -24.47 2.11 7.84
C GLY A 118 -24.30 3.64 7.80
N HIS A 119 -23.07 4.15 7.89
CA HIS A 119 -22.78 5.57 7.74
C HIS A 119 -22.88 6.05 6.27
N ARG A 120 -23.17 7.35 6.07
CA ARG A 120 -23.06 7.98 4.75
C ARG A 120 -21.62 8.45 4.56
N VAL A 121 -20.87 7.82 3.65
CA VAL A 121 -19.42 8.04 3.52
C VAL A 121 -19.03 8.55 2.13
N MET A 122 -18.31 9.66 2.10
CA MET A 122 -17.70 10.25 0.91
C MET A 122 -16.17 10.27 1.03
N THR A 123 -15.45 10.12 -0.09
CA THR A 123 -14.02 10.47 -0.19
C THR A 123 -13.80 11.51 -1.28
N VAL A 124 -13.17 12.65 -0.94
CA VAL A 124 -12.76 13.69 -1.89
C VAL A 124 -11.25 13.64 -2.11
N ALA A 125 -10.81 13.53 -3.37
CA ALA A 125 -9.40 13.56 -3.77
C ALA A 125 -9.22 14.21 -5.15
N PRO A 126 -8.00 14.52 -5.62
CA PRO A 126 -7.82 15.08 -6.96
C PRO A 126 -7.96 14.06 -8.10
N ARG A 127 -8.37 14.55 -9.27
CA ARG A 127 -8.39 13.80 -10.53
C ARG A 127 -7.06 13.96 -11.27
N TYR A 128 -6.16 13.00 -11.09
CA TYR A 128 -4.82 13.01 -11.70
C TYR A 128 -4.78 12.35 -13.09
N ASP A 129 -5.77 11.52 -13.43
CA ASP A 129 -5.90 10.86 -14.73
C ASP A 129 -7.40 10.77 -15.11
N GLN A 130 -7.69 10.37 -16.35
CA GLN A 130 -9.06 10.25 -16.86
C GLN A 130 -9.74 8.94 -16.40
N TYR A 131 -9.98 8.82 -15.08
CA TYR A 131 -10.58 7.63 -14.47
C TYR A 131 -11.89 7.21 -15.16
N LYS A 132 -11.93 5.98 -15.70
CA LYS A 132 -12.99 5.46 -16.56
C LYS A 132 -14.35 5.28 -15.88
N ASP A 133 -14.33 4.97 -14.59
CA ASP A 133 -15.52 4.83 -13.74
C ASP A 133 -15.94 6.15 -13.07
N GLY A 134 -15.20 7.25 -13.31
CA GLY A 134 -15.58 8.60 -12.92
C GLY A 134 -16.43 9.31 -13.98
N TRP A 135 -17.66 9.70 -13.64
CA TRP A 135 -18.55 10.49 -14.49
C TRP A 135 -18.59 11.97 -14.05
N ASP A 136 -18.69 12.91 -15.00
CA ASP A 136 -18.72 14.35 -14.72
C ASP A 136 -20.08 14.73 -14.13
N THR A 137 -20.10 15.33 -12.94
CA THR A 137 -21.36 15.76 -12.29
C THR A 137 -21.98 16.99 -12.95
N SER A 138 -21.26 17.64 -13.89
CA SER A 138 -21.58 18.95 -14.46
C SER A 138 -21.62 20.11 -13.45
N VAL A 139 -21.21 19.88 -12.19
CA VAL A 139 -21.11 20.91 -11.16
C VAL A 139 -19.76 21.62 -11.25
N LEU A 140 -19.82 22.95 -11.33
CA LEU A 140 -18.69 23.87 -11.45
C LEU A 140 -18.65 24.80 -10.24
N VAL A 141 -17.47 25.05 -9.68
CA VAL A 141 -17.27 26.03 -8.59
C VAL A 141 -16.07 26.92 -8.86
N GLN A 142 -16.21 28.20 -8.52
CA GLN A 142 -15.12 29.19 -8.52
C GLN A 142 -14.46 29.23 -7.14
N ILE A 143 -13.16 28.98 -7.07
CA ILE A 143 -12.38 28.94 -5.83
C ILE A 143 -11.24 29.95 -5.93
N LYS A 144 -11.05 30.79 -4.90
CA LYS A 144 -9.88 31.68 -4.84
C LYS A 144 -8.66 30.92 -4.34
N VAL A 145 -7.57 30.90 -5.10
CA VAL A 145 -6.30 30.29 -4.71
C VAL A 145 -5.16 31.25 -5.07
N GLY A 146 -4.45 31.74 -4.06
CA GLY A 146 -3.51 32.85 -4.22
C GLY A 146 -4.21 34.09 -4.77
N ASP A 147 -3.73 34.59 -5.91
CA ASP A 147 -4.29 35.76 -6.58
C ASP A 147 -5.32 35.43 -7.68
N ARG A 148 -5.64 34.15 -7.88
CA ARG A 148 -6.50 33.67 -8.98
C ARG A 148 -7.85 33.18 -8.48
N ILE A 149 -8.83 33.22 -9.37
CA ILE A 149 -10.09 32.48 -9.25
C ILE A 149 -9.98 31.30 -10.23
N GLU A 150 -9.83 30.10 -9.69
CA GLU A 150 -9.72 28.85 -10.45
C GLU A 150 -11.09 28.17 -10.50
N VAL A 151 -11.42 27.51 -11.63
CA VAL A 151 -12.72 26.85 -11.83
C VAL A 151 -12.56 25.34 -11.72
N VAL A 152 -13.08 24.73 -10.66
CA VAL A 152 -13.05 23.28 -10.47
C VAL A 152 -14.32 22.61 -10.97
N ARG A 153 -14.17 21.37 -11.45
CA ARG A 153 -15.27 20.43 -11.66
C ARG A 153 -15.22 19.29 -10.65
N PHE A 154 -16.35 18.64 -10.44
CA PHE A 154 -16.43 17.42 -9.65
C PHE A 154 -16.82 16.23 -10.55
N PHE A 155 -15.98 15.20 -10.55
CA PHE A 155 -16.33 13.89 -11.07
C PHE A 155 -16.77 13.00 -9.90
N HIS A 156 -17.67 12.05 -10.13
CA HIS A 156 -18.20 11.13 -9.12
C HIS A 156 -18.04 9.67 -9.54
N CYS A 157 -18.06 8.76 -8.57
CA CYS A 157 -18.22 7.32 -8.74
C CYS A 157 -18.77 6.72 -7.44
N TYR A 158 -19.91 6.04 -7.47
CA TYR A 158 -20.43 5.33 -6.28
C TYR A 158 -19.91 3.89 -6.23
N LYS A 159 -19.18 3.51 -5.16
CA LYS A 159 -18.44 2.24 -5.12
C LYS A 159 -18.26 1.69 -3.70
N ARG A 160 -18.62 0.42 -3.47
CA ARG A 160 -18.60 -0.26 -2.15
C ARG A 160 -19.29 0.56 -1.04
N GLY A 161 -20.45 1.14 -1.35
CA GLY A 161 -21.24 1.99 -0.42
C GLY A 161 -20.76 3.44 -0.27
N VAL A 162 -19.64 3.82 -0.90
CA VAL A 162 -18.97 5.12 -0.73
C VAL A 162 -19.16 6.00 -1.96
N ASP A 163 -19.46 7.28 -1.74
CA ASP A 163 -19.41 8.31 -2.77
C ASP A 163 -17.96 8.75 -3.01
N ARG A 164 -17.37 8.38 -4.14
CA ARG A 164 -16.00 8.75 -4.52
C ARG A 164 -16.06 10.00 -5.39
N VAL A 165 -15.53 11.11 -4.89
CA VAL A 165 -15.56 12.42 -5.57
C VAL A 165 -14.14 12.82 -5.95
N PHE A 166 -13.96 13.23 -7.20
CA PHE A 166 -12.67 13.64 -7.75
C PHE A 166 -12.71 15.10 -8.21
N VAL A 167 -11.83 15.92 -7.63
CA VAL A 167 -11.67 17.34 -7.99
C VAL A 167 -10.87 17.42 -9.29
N ASP A 168 -11.54 17.83 -10.36
CA ASP A 168 -10.97 17.96 -11.71
C ASP A 168 -10.53 19.41 -11.96
N HIS A 169 -9.24 19.56 -12.24
CA HIS A 169 -8.59 20.83 -12.59
C HIS A 169 -7.28 20.53 -13.35
N PRO A 170 -6.86 21.35 -14.33
CA PRO A 170 -5.60 21.19 -15.07
C PRO A 170 -4.36 20.97 -14.18
N ILE A 171 -4.29 21.67 -13.03
CA ILE A 171 -3.19 21.58 -12.06
C ILE A 171 -2.99 20.18 -11.44
N PHE A 172 -3.95 19.28 -11.61
CA PHE A 172 -3.84 17.86 -11.25
C PHE A 172 -3.65 16.99 -12.49
N LEU A 173 -4.53 17.13 -13.49
CA LEU A 173 -4.65 16.23 -14.64
C LEU A 173 -3.49 16.34 -15.64
N GLU A 174 -3.02 17.55 -15.94
CA GLU A 174 -1.95 17.77 -16.93
C GLU A 174 -0.57 17.31 -16.42
N LYS A 175 -0.41 17.20 -15.09
CA LYS A 175 0.89 16.90 -14.45
C LYS A 175 1.30 15.43 -14.54
N VAL A 176 0.32 14.52 -14.63
CA VAL A 176 0.52 13.06 -14.49
C VAL A 176 0.09 12.29 -15.76
N TRP A 177 -0.22 13.01 -16.84
CA TRP A 177 -0.79 12.48 -18.07
C TRP A 177 -0.03 11.26 -18.64
N GLY A 178 -0.78 10.20 -18.97
CA GLY A 178 -0.27 9.01 -19.66
C GLY A 178 0.16 7.86 -18.74
N LYS A 179 0.06 8.02 -17.41
CA LYS A 179 -0.14 6.98 -16.38
C LYS A 179 -0.04 7.58 -14.98
N THR A 180 -1.06 7.42 -14.14
CA THR A 180 -1.08 7.67 -12.69
C THR A 180 -0.12 6.78 -11.88
N GLY A 181 1.18 6.90 -12.15
CA GLY A 181 2.25 6.32 -11.33
C GLY A 181 2.62 7.20 -10.13
N SER A 182 3.80 6.95 -9.57
CA SER A 182 4.36 7.61 -8.37
C SER A 182 4.69 9.11 -8.49
N LYS A 183 4.11 9.82 -9.47
CA LYS A 183 4.35 11.24 -9.77
C LYS A 183 3.26 12.20 -9.26
N ILE A 184 2.49 11.78 -8.25
CA ILE A 184 1.38 12.59 -7.70
C ILE A 184 1.89 13.91 -7.09
N TYR A 185 3.01 13.85 -6.37
CA TYR A 185 3.59 14.98 -5.61
C TYR A 185 4.71 15.73 -6.37
N GLY A 186 5.32 15.09 -7.37
CA GLY A 186 6.47 15.64 -8.07
C GLY A 186 6.91 14.81 -9.28
N PRO A 187 7.74 15.37 -10.19
CA PRO A 187 8.15 14.69 -11.42
C PRO A 187 9.07 13.47 -11.21
N ARG A 188 9.74 13.39 -10.05
CA ARG A 188 10.69 12.33 -9.65
C ARG A 188 10.64 12.16 -8.13
N ALA A 189 10.98 10.97 -7.62
CA ALA A 189 11.03 10.74 -6.17
C ALA A 189 12.10 11.63 -5.50
N GLY A 190 11.66 12.50 -4.59
CA GLY A 190 12.52 13.48 -3.89
C GLY A 190 12.59 14.88 -4.54
N ASP A 191 11.92 15.10 -5.68
CA ASP A 191 11.72 16.43 -6.27
C ASP A 191 10.21 16.72 -6.30
N ASP A 192 9.72 17.68 -5.51
CA ASP A 192 8.29 18.08 -5.49
C ASP A 192 7.93 19.08 -6.61
N TYR A 193 6.65 19.16 -6.99
CA TYR A 193 6.16 20.26 -7.83
C TYR A 193 6.08 21.58 -7.04
N GLN A 194 6.59 22.66 -7.61
CA GLN A 194 6.58 24.01 -7.00
C GLN A 194 5.17 24.54 -6.70
N ASP A 195 4.15 24.11 -7.45
CA ASP A 195 2.77 24.52 -7.28
C ASP A 195 1.96 23.66 -6.29
N ASN A 196 2.61 22.73 -5.57
CA ASN A 196 1.95 21.88 -4.56
C ASN A 196 1.13 22.67 -3.52
N GLN A 197 1.57 23.87 -3.12
CA GLN A 197 0.79 24.72 -2.22
C GLN A 197 -0.55 25.15 -2.83
N LEU A 198 -0.56 25.53 -4.11
CA LEU A 198 -1.78 25.93 -4.82
C LEU A 198 -2.67 24.70 -5.08
N ARG A 199 -2.05 23.57 -5.50
CA ARG A 199 -2.73 22.27 -5.71
C ARG A 199 -3.50 21.81 -4.48
N PHE A 200 -2.85 21.81 -3.31
CA PHE A 200 -3.45 21.27 -2.09
C PHE A 200 -4.33 22.29 -1.34
N SER A 201 -4.13 23.60 -1.54
CA SER A 201 -5.13 24.62 -1.16
C SER A 201 -6.43 24.45 -1.97
N LEU A 202 -6.34 24.29 -3.29
CA LEU A 202 -7.48 24.05 -4.18
C LEU A 202 -8.27 22.80 -3.76
N LEU A 203 -7.58 21.69 -3.44
CA LEU A 203 -8.20 20.47 -2.91
C LEU A 203 -8.96 20.74 -1.59
N CYS A 204 -8.32 21.40 -0.62
CA CYS A 204 -8.95 21.66 0.69
C CYS A 204 -10.20 22.52 0.58
N GLN A 205 -10.19 23.54 -0.29
CA GLN A 205 -11.36 24.39 -0.52
C GLN A 205 -12.46 23.64 -1.30
N ALA A 206 -12.11 22.91 -2.37
CA ALA A 206 -13.09 22.14 -3.15
C ALA A 206 -13.77 21.03 -2.33
N ALA A 207 -13.05 20.41 -1.39
CA ALA A 207 -13.60 19.40 -0.50
C ALA A 207 -14.57 19.94 0.56
N LEU A 208 -14.54 21.24 0.85
CA LEU A 208 -15.53 21.92 1.69
C LEU A 208 -16.79 22.33 0.92
N GLU A 209 -16.71 22.46 -0.41
CA GLU A 209 -17.89 22.75 -1.24
C GLU A 209 -18.69 21.49 -1.59
N ALA A 210 -18.00 20.37 -1.91
CA ALA A 210 -18.62 19.13 -2.36
C ALA A 210 -19.83 18.62 -1.53
N PRO A 211 -19.80 18.62 -0.16
CA PRO A 211 -20.93 18.11 0.63
C PRO A 211 -22.22 18.95 0.51
N ARG A 212 -22.09 20.24 0.19
CA ARG A 212 -23.21 21.19 0.09
C ARG A 212 -23.87 21.19 -1.28
N ILE A 213 -23.08 20.98 -2.34
CA ILE A 213 -23.52 21.21 -3.73
C ILE A 213 -23.82 19.93 -4.51
N LEU A 214 -23.20 18.80 -4.16
CA LEU A 214 -23.38 17.55 -4.90
C LEU A 214 -24.61 16.80 -4.37
N SER A 215 -25.68 16.77 -5.17
CA SER A 215 -26.88 15.96 -4.89
C SER A 215 -26.64 14.50 -5.31
N LEU A 216 -26.27 13.65 -4.35
CA LEU A 216 -25.83 12.28 -4.58
C LEU A 216 -26.89 11.29 -4.10
N ASN A 217 -27.52 10.61 -5.06
CA ASN A 217 -28.73 9.81 -4.88
C ASN A 217 -28.50 8.31 -5.17
N ASN A 218 -27.23 7.87 -5.17
CA ASN A 218 -26.83 6.50 -5.48
C ASN A 218 -26.97 5.54 -4.28
N ASN A 219 -27.07 6.06 -3.06
CA ASN A 219 -27.27 5.28 -1.85
C ASN A 219 -28.78 5.03 -1.62
N LYS A 220 -29.16 3.82 -1.20
CA LYS A 220 -30.55 3.44 -0.94
C LYS A 220 -31.14 4.16 0.29
N TYR A 221 -30.30 4.52 1.26
CA TYR A 221 -30.69 5.04 2.57
C TYR A 221 -30.54 6.56 2.69
N PHE A 222 -29.69 7.16 1.85
CA PHE A 222 -29.38 8.59 1.87
C PHE A 222 -29.48 9.19 0.48
N SER A 223 -30.12 10.36 0.37
CA SER A 223 -30.35 11.08 -0.89
C SER A 223 -30.06 12.58 -0.73
N GLY A 224 -30.15 13.34 -1.82
CA GLY A 224 -29.84 14.77 -1.82
C GLY A 224 -28.36 15.06 -1.53
N THR A 225 -28.07 16.25 -1.03
CA THR A 225 -26.72 16.67 -0.63
C THR A 225 -26.30 16.03 0.70
N TYR A 226 -25.01 16.09 1.04
CA TYR A 226 -24.51 15.63 2.36
C TYR A 226 -24.83 16.63 3.48
N GLY A 227 -25.07 17.90 3.14
CA GLY A 227 -25.50 18.93 4.09
C GLY A 227 -24.35 19.53 4.90
N GLU A 228 -24.66 19.96 6.12
CA GLU A 228 -23.72 20.70 6.99
C GLU A 228 -23.32 19.95 8.27
N ASP A 229 -24.07 18.92 8.65
CA ASP A 229 -23.80 18.06 9.81
C ASP A 229 -22.84 16.93 9.45
N VAL A 230 -21.61 17.32 9.08
CA VAL A 230 -20.57 16.43 8.57
C VAL A 230 -19.34 16.37 9.48
N ILE A 231 -18.71 15.20 9.51
CA ILE A 231 -17.38 15.01 10.11
C ILE A 231 -16.38 14.83 8.99
N PHE A 232 -15.48 15.79 8.84
CA PHE A 232 -14.36 15.71 7.89
C PHE A 232 -13.22 14.91 8.49
N ILE A 233 -12.62 14.01 7.69
CA ILE A 233 -11.39 13.30 8.03
C ILE A 233 -10.31 13.77 7.05
N ALA A 234 -9.48 14.72 7.48
CA ALA A 234 -8.39 15.28 6.69
C ALA A 234 -7.13 14.42 6.87
N ASN A 235 -6.56 13.91 5.77
CA ASN A 235 -5.43 12.96 5.81
C ASN A 235 -4.12 13.59 5.31
N ASP A 236 -3.08 13.51 6.15
CA ASP A 236 -1.74 14.09 5.96
C ASP A 236 -1.72 15.59 5.65
N TRP A 237 -0.50 16.15 5.54
CA TRP A 237 -0.28 17.59 5.34
C TRP A 237 -1.05 18.18 4.16
N HIS A 238 -1.28 17.41 3.09
CA HIS A 238 -2.06 17.79 1.91
C HIS A 238 -3.46 18.35 2.26
N CYS A 239 -4.06 17.85 3.34
CA CYS A 239 -5.42 18.19 3.75
C CYS A 239 -5.45 19.09 5.00
N ALA A 240 -4.28 19.46 5.53
CA ALA A 240 -4.16 20.14 6.82
C ALA A 240 -4.67 21.59 6.84
N LEU A 241 -4.93 22.19 5.67
CA LEU A 241 -5.60 23.50 5.57
C LEU A 241 -7.13 23.41 5.77
N LEU A 242 -7.74 22.25 5.60
CA LEU A 242 -9.20 22.06 5.71
C LEU A 242 -9.79 22.62 7.03
N PRO A 243 -9.27 22.32 8.24
CA PRO A 243 -9.80 22.92 9.47
C PRO A 243 -9.60 24.44 9.55
N CYS A 244 -8.56 24.99 8.91
CA CYS A 244 -8.36 26.44 8.83
C CYS A 244 -9.42 27.09 7.92
N TYR A 245 -9.67 26.52 6.73
CA TYR A 245 -10.68 27.02 5.79
C TYR A 245 -12.10 26.86 6.32
N LEU A 246 -12.43 25.73 6.94
CA LEU A 246 -13.74 25.49 7.58
C LEU A 246 -14.11 26.62 8.55
N LYS A 247 -13.19 26.97 9.46
CA LYS A 247 -13.39 28.05 10.43
C LYS A 247 -13.46 29.44 9.78
N THR A 248 -12.53 29.73 8.87
CA THR A 248 -12.33 31.09 8.33
C THR A 248 -13.32 31.48 7.24
N MET A 249 -13.74 30.55 6.39
CA MET A 249 -14.55 30.84 5.20
C MET A 249 -16.02 30.43 5.34
N TYR A 250 -16.34 29.46 6.20
CA TYR A 250 -17.68 28.90 6.34
C TYR A 250 -18.30 29.20 7.72
N GLN A 251 -17.66 28.78 8.82
CA GLN A 251 -18.23 28.98 10.17
C GLN A 251 -18.30 30.47 10.56
N SER A 252 -17.37 31.30 10.07
CA SER A 252 -17.44 32.77 10.13
C SER A 252 -18.68 33.38 9.45
N ARG A 253 -19.38 32.61 8.60
CA ARG A 253 -20.59 33.00 7.86
C ARG A 253 -21.84 32.22 8.30
N GLY A 254 -21.76 31.47 9.40
CA GLY A 254 -22.88 30.64 9.88
C GLY A 254 -23.06 29.30 9.15
N ILE A 255 -22.09 28.90 8.31
CA ILE A 255 -22.12 27.64 7.54
C ILE A 255 -21.24 26.58 8.23
N TYR A 256 -21.65 25.32 8.21
CA TYR A 256 -20.95 24.19 8.84
C TYR A 256 -20.74 24.36 10.37
N MET A 257 -21.66 25.04 11.07
CA MET A 257 -21.52 25.34 12.50
C MET A 257 -21.37 24.10 13.38
N ASN A 258 -22.05 23.02 13.04
CA ASN A 258 -21.97 21.75 13.75
C ASN A 258 -20.77 20.89 13.31
N ALA A 259 -20.23 21.09 12.11
CA ALA A 259 -19.21 20.24 11.51
C ALA A 259 -17.92 20.18 12.35
N LYS A 260 -17.20 19.07 12.23
CA LYS A 260 -15.97 18.77 12.98
C LYS A 260 -14.91 18.23 12.04
N VAL A 261 -13.63 18.42 12.40
CA VAL A 261 -12.50 17.85 11.67
C VAL A 261 -11.69 16.93 12.57
N ALA A 262 -11.58 15.67 12.16
CA ALA A 262 -10.52 14.78 12.58
C ALA A 262 -9.33 14.90 11.60
N PHE A 263 -8.14 15.12 12.12
CA PHE A 263 -6.90 15.16 11.33
C PHE A 263 -6.11 13.88 11.54
N CYS A 264 -5.85 13.11 10.48
CA CYS A 264 -5.12 11.85 10.54
C CYS A 264 -3.71 11.98 9.94
N ILE A 265 -2.72 11.62 10.75
CA ILE A 265 -1.30 11.57 10.37
C ILE A 265 -0.99 10.14 9.96
N HIS A 266 -0.72 9.91 8.67
CA HIS A 266 -0.23 8.65 8.13
C HIS A 266 1.30 8.64 8.07
N ASN A 267 1.96 9.79 7.94
CA ASN A 267 3.40 9.90 8.04
C ASN A 267 3.89 11.30 8.50
N ILE A 268 4.48 11.38 9.70
CA ILE A 268 5.02 12.62 10.29
C ILE A 268 6.18 13.26 9.54
N ALA A 269 6.87 12.51 8.66
CA ALA A 269 8.03 13.01 7.92
C ALA A 269 7.67 14.02 6.82
N TYR A 270 6.41 14.04 6.37
CA TYR A 270 5.93 14.96 5.34
C TYR A 270 4.92 15.92 5.96
N GLN A 271 5.31 17.18 6.18
CA GLN A 271 4.55 18.13 7.01
C GLN A 271 4.01 19.35 6.26
N GLY A 272 4.34 19.50 4.97
CA GLY A 272 4.05 20.74 4.22
C GLY A 272 4.81 21.93 4.80
N ARG A 273 6.15 21.87 4.77
CA ARG A 273 7.06 22.93 5.24
C ARG A 273 7.41 23.86 4.08
N PHE A 274 6.90 25.08 4.09
CA PHE A 274 7.07 26.05 3.00
C PHE A 274 7.64 27.39 3.51
N PRO A 275 8.22 28.24 2.63
CA PRO A 275 8.72 29.56 3.02
C PRO A 275 7.67 30.39 3.77
N PHE A 276 8.08 31.13 4.82
CA PHE A 276 7.14 31.87 5.66
C PHE A 276 6.37 32.99 4.92
N ALA A 277 6.92 33.50 3.82
CA ALA A 277 6.26 34.50 2.96
C ALA A 277 5.00 33.95 2.26
N ASP A 278 4.98 32.65 1.96
CA ASP A 278 3.97 31.99 1.13
C ASP A 278 2.61 31.88 1.85
N PHE A 279 2.53 32.20 3.14
CA PHE A 279 1.27 32.30 3.90
C PHE A 279 0.22 33.17 3.20
N SER A 280 0.67 34.23 2.52
CA SER A 280 -0.19 35.13 1.71
C SER A 280 -0.95 34.39 0.61
N LEU A 281 -0.35 33.37 0.00
CA LEU A 281 -0.95 32.56 -1.08
C LEU A 281 -2.10 31.67 -0.57
N LEU A 282 -2.17 31.41 0.73
CA LEU A 282 -3.19 30.55 1.34
C LEU A 282 -4.56 31.22 1.45
N ASN A 283 -4.65 32.54 1.23
CA ASN A 283 -5.87 33.34 1.43
C ASN A 283 -6.51 33.23 2.83
N LEU A 284 -5.71 32.89 3.85
CA LEU A 284 -6.14 32.82 5.25
C LEU A 284 -5.91 34.16 5.97
N PRO A 285 -6.77 34.56 6.94
CA PRO A 285 -6.53 35.76 7.75
C PRO A 285 -5.30 35.61 8.67
N ASP A 286 -4.56 36.71 8.87
CA ASP A 286 -3.31 36.72 9.65
C ASP A 286 -3.42 36.18 11.08
N GLN A 287 -4.61 36.16 11.69
CA GLN A 287 -4.83 35.57 13.02
C GLN A 287 -4.46 34.06 13.09
N TYR A 288 -4.47 33.34 11.96
CA TYR A 288 -4.07 31.93 11.89
C TYR A 288 -2.56 31.73 11.69
N LYS A 289 -1.80 32.80 11.41
CA LYS A 289 -0.38 32.72 11.06
C LYS A 289 0.47 32.06 12.15
N SER A 290 0.11 32.25 13.43
CA SER A 290 0.71 31.58 14.59
C SER A 290 0.53 30.06 14.59
N SER A 291 -0.60 29.55 14.09
CA SER A 291 -0.84 28.10 13.93
C SER A 291 0.07 27.50 12.86
N PHE A 292 0.47 28.26 11.84
CA PHE A 292 1.44 27.83 10.83
C PHE A 292 2.90 28.06 11.21
N ASP A 293 3.21 29.10 11.99
CA ASP A 293 4.57 29.56 12.28
C ASP A 293 5.43 28.45 12.91
N PHE A 294 6.60 28.18 12.33
CA PHE A 294 7.43 27.02 12.66
C PHE A 294 8.90 27.33 12.43
N ILE A 295 9.76 26.89 13.34
CA ILE A 295 11.22 26.96 13.17
C ILE A 295 11.69 25.57 12.76
N ASP A 296 12.18 25.47 11.52
CA ASP A 296 12.74 24.23 10.98
C ASP A 296 14.21 24.08 11.41
N GLY A 297 14.47 23.04 12.19
CA GLY A 297 15.78 22.66 12.71
C GLY A 297 16.60 21.78 11.77
N TYR A 298 16.09 21.38 10.60
CA TYR A 298 16.87 20.61 9.62
C TYR A 298 17.66 21.51 8.67
N ASP A 299 18.93 21.18 8.45
CA ASP A 299 19.87 21.92 7.56
C ASP A 299 19.51 21.90 6.07
N LYS A 300 18.49 21.16 5.66
CA LYS A 300 18.16 20.88 4.24
C LYS A 300 16.69 21.27 3.98
N PRO A 301 16.38 22.21 3.06
CA PRO A 301 17.32 23.02 2.27
C PRO A 301 17.97 24.17 3.07
N VAL A 302 17.30 24.69 4.10
CA VAL A 302 17.78 25.77 4.99
C VAL A 302 17.04 25.64 6.33
N LYS A 303 17.76 25.83 7.46
CA LYS A 303 17.19 26.03 8.81
C LYS A 303 16.44 27.36 8.92
N GLY A 304 15.43 27.43 9.78
CA GLY A 304 14.78 28.69 10.18
C GLY A 304 13.28 28.75 9.93
N ARG A 305 12.74 29.98 9.91
CA ARG A 305 11.29 30.24 9.97
C ARG A 305 10.57 29.83 8.67
N LYS A 306 9.56 28.98 8.81
CA LYS A 306 8.71 28.43 7.74
C LYS A 306 7.25 28.45 8.18
N ILE A 307 6.33 28.25 7.24
CA ILE A 307 5.00 27.75 7.57
C ILE A 307 5.01 26.22 7.56
N ASN A 308 4.32 25.61 8.52
CA ASN A 308 4.16 24.17 8.64
C ASN A 308 2.66 23.84 8.61
N TRP A 309 2.20 23.23 7.52
CA TRP A 309 0.77 22.95 7.32
C TRP A 309 0.27 21.87 8.29
N MET A 310 1.03 20.80 8.51
CA MET A 310 0.66 19.73 9.44
C MET A 310 0.53 20.26 10.87
N LYS A 311 1.41 21.18 11.31
CA LYS A 311 1.28 21.90 12.59
C LYS A 311 -0.07 22.62 12.69
N ALA A 312 -0.48 23.35 11.65
CA ALA A 312 -1.77 24.02 11.61
C ALA A 312 -2.95 23.02 11.65
N GLY A 313 -2.89 21.92 10.90
CA GLY A 313 -3.91 20.86 10.94
C GLY A 313 -4.08 20.23 12.32
N ILE A 314 -2.96 19.97 13.02
CA ILE A 314 -2.94 19.48 14.41
C ILE A 314 -3.54 20.52 15.38
N LEU A 315 -3.19 21.80 15.23
CA LEU A 315 -3.68 22.88 16.09
C LEU A 315 -5.17 23.20 15.86
N GLU A 316 -5.64 23.19 14.62
CA GLU A 316 -6.98 23.64 14.28
C GLU A 316 -8.05 22.55 14.28
N SER A 317 -7.67 21.27 14.15
CA SER A 317 -8.62 20.15 14.21
C SER A 317 -9.22 19.91 15.60
N ASN A 318 -10.40 19.28 15.63
CA ASN A 318 -11.11 18.86 16.84
C ASN A 318 -10.50 17.59 17.44
N ARG A 319 -9.91 16.72 16.61
CA ARG A 319 -9.28 15.47 17.03
C ARG A 319 -8.07 15.16 16.16
N VAL A 320 -7.00 14.66 16.77
CA VAL A 320 -5.78 14.22 16.07
C VAL A 320 -5.66 12.70 16.19
N LEU A 321 -5.48 12.04 15.05
CA LEU A 321 -5.42 10.60 14.90
C LEU A 321 -4.14 10.18 14.19
N THR A 322 -3.71 8.94 14.39
CA THR A 322 -2.66 8.30 13.59
C THR A 322 -2.90 6.78 13.48
N VAL A 323 -2.09 6.10 12.68
CA VAL A 323 -2.33 4.75 12.15
C VAL A 323 -1.79 3.61 13.03
N SER A 324 -1.38 3.88 14.27
CA SER A 324 -0.88 2.87 15.23
C SER A 324 -0.84 3.43 16.66
N PRO A 325 -1.29 2.69 17.70
CA PRO A 325 -1.08 3.03 19.10
C PRO A 325 0.39 3.22 19.48
N TYR A 326 1.29 2.31 19.10
CA TYR A 326 2.71 2.43 19.43
C TYR A 326 3.37 3.61 18.72
N TYR A 327 3.01 3.88 17.47
CA TYR A 327 3.46 5.06 16.74
C TYR A 327 2.94 6.35 17.38
N ALA A 328 1.71 6.38 17.91
CA ALA A 328 1.21 7.53 18.67
C ALA A 328 2.05 7.83 19.93
N LEU A 329 2.67 6.80 20.54
CA LEU A 329 3.63 6.95 21.64
C LEU A 329 4.99 7.46 21.14
N GLU A 330 5.51 6.93 20.03
CA GLU A 330 6.74 7.44 19.39
C GLU A 330 6.58 8.93 19.00
N LEU A 331 5.45 9.31 18.42
CA LEU A 331 5.16 10.67 17.98
C LEU A 331 5.23 11.72 19.09
N VAL A 332 4.93 11.34 20.34
CA VAL A 332 4.95 12.25 21.50
C VAL A 332 6.17 12.06 22.40
N SER A 333 7.09 11.12 22.09
CA SER A 333 8.22 10.79 22.96
C SER A 333 9.33 11.85 22.91
N GLY A 334 9.59 12.42 21.74
CA GLY A 334 10.57 13.51 21.57
C GLY A 334 10.76 13.98 20.13
N ILE A 335 11.53 15.07 20.00
CA ILE A 335 11.80 15.82 18.76
C ILE A 335 12.17 14.95 17.55
N GLU A 336 12.96 13.88 17.75
CA GLU A 336 13.43 12.96 16.71
C GLU A 336 12.31 12.12 16.07
N LYS A 337 11.36 11.64 16.88
CA LYS A 337 10.29 10.73 16.44
C LYS A 337 9.01 11.48 16.09
N GLY A 338 8.72 12.58 16.78
CA GLY A 338 7.65 13.52 16.42
C GLY A 338 8.05 14.55 15.35
N VAL A 339 9.31 14.54 14.90
CA VAL A 339 9.89 15.43 13.87
C VAL A 339 9.49 16.89 14.13
N GLU A 340 9.89 17.39 15.30
CA GLU A 340 9.65 18.75 15.83
C GLU A 340 8.18 19.12 16.10
N LEU A 341 7.23 18.19 15.96
CA LEU A 341 5.82 18.38 16.32
C LEU A 341 5.40 17.64 17.61
N ASP A 342 6.34 16.95 18.25
CA ASP A 342 6.14 16.10 19.45
C ASP A 342 5.39 16.81 20.59
N ASN A 343 5.79 18.04 20.92
CA ASN A 343 5.18 18.85 21.97
C ASN A 343 3.72 19.21 21.65
N ILE A 344 3.43 19.49 20.37
CA ILE A 344 2.10 19.90 19.90
C ILE A 344 1.18 18.67 19.82
N LEU A 345 1.70 17.52 19.40
CA LEU A 345 1.02 16.22 19.40
C LEU A 345 0.68 15.78 20.83
N ARG A 346 1.58 16.02 21.80
CA ARG A 346 1.36 15.79 23.23
C ARG A 346 0.25 16.69 23.78
N MET A 347 0.23 17.98 23.43
CA MET A 347 -0.85 18.92 23.79
C MET A 347 -2.23 18.55 23.20
N LYS A 348 -2.26 17.83 22.07
CA LYS A 348 -3.49 17.47 21.35
C LYS A 348 -3.97 16.04 21.56
N CYS A 349 -3.28 15.27 22.42
CA CYS A 349 -3.63 13.88 22.78
C CYS A 349 -3.91 13.00 21.55
N VAL A 350 -2.94 12.94 20.62
CA VAL A 350 -3.00 12.08 19.43
C VAL A 350 -3.37 10.64 19.81
N THR A 351 -4.24 10.01 19.01
CA THR A 351 -4.73 8.65 19.27
C THR A 351 -4.48 7.74 18.08
N GLY A 352 -3.83 6.61 18.35
CA GLY A 352 -3.45 5.62 17.35
C GLY A 352 -4.52 4.55 17.14
N ILE A 353 -4.85 4.24 15.89
CA ILE A 353 -5.71 3.13 15.49
C ILE A 353 -5.00 2.35 14.39
N VAL A 354 -4.66 1.09 14.65
CA VAL A 354 -4.00 0.18 13.68
C VAL A 354 -4.85 0.05 12.42
N ASN A 355 -4.22 0.13 11.25
CA ASN A 355 -4.89 -0.08 9.95
C ASN A 355 -5.35 -1.54 9.76
N GLY A 356 -6.43 -1.73 9.01
CA GLY A 356 -6.75 -3.02 8.38
C GLY A 356 -6.07 -3.16 7.01
N MET A 357 -6.33 -4.28 6.35
CA MET A 357 -5.98 -4.53 4.95
C MET A 357 -7.22 -4.97 4.15
N ASP A 358 -7.19 -4.79 2.82
CA ASP A 358 -8.25 -5.31 1.94
C ASP A 358 -8.09 -6.82 1.76
N THR A 359 -8.97 -7.58 2.40
CA THR A 359 -8.98 -9.06 2.43
C THR A 359 -9.64 -9.69 1.19
N HIS A 360 -9.93 -8.91 0.15
CA HIS A 360 -10.37 -9.37 -1.17
C HIS A 360 -9.29 -9.19 -2.24
N GLU A 361 -8.53 -8.08 -2.21
CA GLU A 361 -7.32 -7.90 -3.02
C GLU A 361 -6.22 -8.86 -2.54
N TRP A 362 -6.00 -8.94 -1.23
CA TRP A 362 -4.93 -9.72 -0.61
C TRP A 362 -5.48 -10.96 0.11
N ASN A 363 -5.77 -12.00 -0.67
CA ASN A 363 -6.35 -13.25 -0.18
C ASN A 363 -5.79 -14.48 -0.91
N PRO A 364 -4.97 -15.33 -0.28
CA PRO A 364 -4.36 -16.48 -0.96
C PRO A 364 -5.36 -17.48 -1.53
N ALA A 365 -6.61 -17.51 -1.03
CA ALA A 365 -7.65 -18.42 -1.53
C ALA A 365 -8.27 -17.96 -2.86
N THR A 366 -8.10 -16.69 -3.25
CA THR A 366 -8.73 -16.09 -4.45
C THR A 366 -7.80 -15.19 -5.28
N ASP A 367 -6.54 -15.06 -4.87
CA ASP A 367 -5.53 -14.26 -5.57
C ASP A 367 -5.29 -14.76 -7.01
N LYS A 368 -5.40 -13.84 -7.96
CA LYS A 368 -5.31 -14.08 -9.42
C LYS A 368 -3.90 -14.01 -9.99
N TYR A 369 -2.90 -13.64 -9.18
CA TYR A 369 -1.50 -13.46 -9.61
C TYR A 369 -0.59 -14.63 -9.19
N ILE A 370 -1.08 -15.54 -8.34
CA ILE A 370 -0.33 -16.70 -7.84
C ILE A 370 -0.74 -17.98 -8.58
N SER A 371 0.18 -18.92 -8.76
CA SER A 371 -0.05 -20.13 -9.57
C SER A 371 -0.85 -21.24 -8.87
N ALA A 372 -1.04 -21.12 -7.55
CA ALA A 372 -1.84 -22.04 -6.75
C ALA A 372 -2.49 -21.26 -5.59
N ASN A 373 -3.82 -21.32 -5.48
CA ASN A 373 -4.56 -20.73 -4.36
C ASN A 373 -4.54 -21.66 -3.13
N TYR A 374 -4.62 -21.07 -1.93
CA TYR A 374 -4.51 -21.82 -0.67
C TYR A 374 -5.15 -21.11 0.52
N ASP A 375 -5.30 -21.88 1.60
CA ASP A 375 -5.80 -21.46 2.91
C ASP A 375 -4.84 -21.90 4.04
N ILE A 376 -5.23 -21.67 5.30
CA ILE A 376 -4.45 -22.07 6.48
C ILE A 376 -4.25 -23.59 6.63
N THR A 377 -5.05 -24.42 5.95
CA THR A 377 -4.93 -25.88 6.00
C THR A 377 -3.95 -26.39 4.93
N THR A 378 -3.91 -25.75 3.77
CA THR A 378 -3.14 -26.14 2.57
C THR A 378 -1.81 -25.40 2.39
N VAL A 379 -1.62 -24.27 3.10
CA VAL A 379 -0.43 -23.38 3.05
C VAL A 379 0.91 -24.12 2.98
N MET A 380 1.10 -25.19 3.77
CA MET A 380 2.37 -25.91 3.89
C MET A 380 2.80 -26.59 2.59
N HIS A 381 1.84 -26.95 1.73
CA HIS A 381 2.12 -27.52 0.41
C HIS A 381 2.15 -26.42 -0.67
N ALA A 382 1.22 -25.47 -0.60
CA ALA A 382 1.10 -24.41 -1.60
C ALA A 382 2.33 -23.48 -1.62
N LYS A 383 2.81 -23.01 -0.46
CA LYS A 383 3.97 -22.09 -0.40
C LYS A 383 5.24 -22.68 -1.01
N ALA A 384 5.44 -24.00 -0.95
CA ALA A 384 6.58 -24.66 -1.60
C ALA A 384 6.52 -24.52 -3.13
N LEU A 385 5.36 -24.78 -3.75
CA LEU A 385 5.15 -24.63 -5.20
C LEU A 385 5.23 -23.16 -5.64
N LEU A 386 4.71 -22.25 -4.80
CA LEU A 386 4.74 -20.81 -5.04
C LEU A 386 6.15 -20.23 -4.92
N LYS A 387 6.99 -20.76 -4.02
CA LYS A 387 8.42 -20.44 -3.95
C LYS A 387 9.15 -20.87 -5.21
N GLU A 388 8.91 -22.08 -5.69
CA GLU A 388 9.53 -22.59 -6.93
C GLU A 388 9.12 -21.75 -8.15
N ALA A 389 7.84 -21.35 -8.22
CA ALA A 389 7.35 -20.43 -9.24
C ALA A 389 7.97 -19.02 -9.13
N LEU A 390 8.14 -18.50 -7.92
CA LEU A 390 8.81 -17.22 -7.66
C LEU A 390 10.30 -17.27 -8.05
N GLN A 391 11.03 -18.30 -7.61
CA GLN A 391 12.44 -18.55 -7.94
C GLN A 391 12.64 -18.56 -9.45
N ALA A 392 11.84 -19.35 -10.18
CA ALA A 392 11.87 -19.40 -11.64
C ALA A 392 11.55 -18.04 -12.28
N ALA A 393 10.54 -17.30 -11.78
CA ALA A 393 10.11 -16.02 -12.34
C ALA A 393 11.12 -14.87 -12.12
N VAL A 394 11.97 -14.95 -11.10
CA VAL A 394 13.09 -14.00 -10.90
C VAL A 394 14.45 -14.57 -11.36
N GLY A 395 14.48 -15.78 -11.91
CA GLY A 395 15.70 -16.41 -12.43
C GLY A 395 16.70 -16.86 -11.35
N LEU A 396 16.24 -17.14 -10.13
CA LEU A 396 17.05 -17.79 -9.08
C LEU A 396 17.04 -19.32 -9.22
N PRO A 397 18.03 -20.04 -8.65
CA PRO A 397 17.99 -21.49 -8.53
C PRO A 397 16.70 -21.97 -7.85
N VAL A 398 16.01 -22.90 -8.50
CA VAL A 398 14.73 -23.45 -8.06
C VAL A 398 14.98 -24.59 -7.06
N ASP A 399 14.80 -24.31 -5.79
CA ASP A 399 14.85 -25.29 -4.70
C ASP A 399 13.93 -24.84 -3.55
N ARG A 400 12.85 -25.59 -3.32
CA ARG A 400 11.91 -25.39 -2.20
C ARG A 400 12.57 -25.43 -0.82
N ASN A 401 13.72 -26.11 -0.69
CA ASN A 401 14.43 -26.30 0.57
C ASN A 401 15.31 -25.11 0.95
N ILE A 402 15.60 -24.18 0.02
CA ILE A 402 16.26 -22.93 0.36
C ILE A 402 15.21 -21.95 0.94
N PRO A 403 15.43 -21.36 2.13
CA PRO A 403 14.58 -20.31 2.65
C PRO A 403 14.74 -19.03 1.81
N LEU A 404 13.61 -18.39 1.48
CA LEU A 404 13.54 -17.18 0.65
C LEU A 404 12.99 -16.01 1.48
N ILE A 405 13.75 -14.91 1.49
CA ILE A 405 13.41 -13.65 2.13
C ILE A 405 12.95 -12.65 1.07
N GLY A 406 11.74 -12.12 1.22
CA GLY A 406 11.23 -11.02 0.40
C GLY A 406 11.39 -9.65 1.07
N PHE A 407 11.64 -8.60 0.28
CA PHE A 407 11.43 -7.20 0.65
C PHE A 407 10.53 -6.54 -0.41
N ILE A 408 9.55 -5.76 0.04
CA ILE A 408 8.72 -4.91 -0.81
C ILE A 408 8.62 -3.53 -0.17
N GLY A 409 8.98 -2.46 -0.88
CA GLY A 409 8.87 -1.11 -0.34
C GLY A 409 9.35 0.02 -1.25
N ARG A 410 9.14 1.26 -0.83
CA ARG A 410 9.82 2.43 -1.40
C ARG A 410 11.32 2.35 -1.08
N LEU A 411 12.17 2.56 -2.08
CA LEU A 411 13.62 2.52 -1.92
C LEU A 411 14.11 3.85 -1.36
N GLU A 412 14.04 3.95 -0.03
CA GLU A 412 14.27 5.14 0.78
C GLU A 412 14.82 4.76 2.17
N GLU A 413 15.51 5.69 2.81
CA GLU A 413 16.15 5.55 4.12
C GLU A 413 15.11 5.28 5.24
N GLN A 414 13.87 5.78 5.10
CA GLN A 414 12.74 5.42 5.99
C GLN A 414 12.55 3.89 6.06
N LYS A 415 12.67 3.19 4.93
CA LYS A 415 12.49 1.74 4.80
C LYS A 415 13.80 0.97 5.00
N GLY A 416 14.86 1.64 5.48
CA GLY A 416 16.18 1.05 5.70
C GLY A 416 16.79 0.41 4.46
N SER A 417 16.51 0.94 3.25
CA SER A 417 17.02 0.35 2.00
C SER A 417 18.55 0.37 1.92
N ASP A 418 19.16 1.39 2.52
CA ASP A 418 20.59 1.50 2.79
C ASP A 418 21.11 0.44 3.77
N ILE A 419 20.43 0.26 4.90
CA ILE A 419 20.79 -0.74 5.93
C ILE A 419 20.68 -2.16 5.36
N LEU A 420 19.62 -2.42 4.59
CA LEU A 420 19.38 -3.69 3.88
C LEU A 420 20.50 -3.98 2.88
N VAL A 421 20.81 -3.05 1.97
CA VAL A 421 21.90 -3.22 0.99
C VAL A 421 23.24 -3.47 1.68
N ALA A 422 23.51 -2.79 2.80
CA ALA A 422 24.73 -3.01 3.58
C ALA A 422 24.75 -4.34 4.37
N ALA A 423 23.59 -4.93 4.65
CA ALA A 423 23.46 -6.25 5.28
C ALA A 423 23.58 -7.42 4.30
N ILE A 424 23.13 -7.28 3.04
CA ILE A 424 23.12 -8.37 2.04
C ILE A 424 24.47 -9.10 1.91
N PRO A 425 25.65 -8.44 1.82
CA PRO A 425 26.94 -9.12 1.76
C PRO A 425 27.23 -10.05 2.95
N LYS A 426 26.62 -9.81 4.12
CA LYS A 426 26.71 -10.70 5.30
C LYS A 426 25.68 -11.83 5.24
N LEU A 427 24.49 -11.56 4.68
CA LEU A 427 23.39 -12.53 4.56
C LEU A 427 23.65 -13.61 3.48
N ILE A 428 24.29 -13.26 2.36
CA ILE A 428 24.53 -14.21 1.25
C ILE A 428 25.49 -15.36 1.59
N HIS A 429 26.21 -15.27 2.71
CA HIS A 429 27.00 -16.38 3.26
C HIS A 429 26.15 -17.44 3.97
N MET A 430 24.88 -17.15 4.26
CA MET A 430 23.91 -18.11 4.80
C MET A 430 23.28 -18.93 3.66
N ASN A 431 22.70 -20.10 3.98
CA ASN A 431 21.90 -20.81 2.99
C ASN A 431 20.50 -20.20 2.85
N VAL A 432 20.43 -19.05 2.18
CA VAL A 432 19.22 -18.24 1.98
C VAL A 432 19.18 -17.69 0.55
N GLN A 433 18.00 -17.27 0.08
CA GLN A 433 17.80 -16.45 -1.12
C GLN A 433 17.08 -15.14 -0.76
N ILE A 434 17.35 -14.05 -1.49
CA ILE A 434 16.81 -12.71 -1.21
C ILE A 434 16.17 -12.12 -2.48
N VAL A 435 14.92 -11.68 -2.40
CA VAL A 435 14.20 -11.00 -3.49
C VAL A 435 13.71 -9.63 -3.03
N ILE A 436 14.11 -8.58 -3.74
CA ILE A 436 13.84 -7.18 -3.38
C ILE A 436 13.03 -6.52 -4.51
N LEU A 437 11.86 -5.97 -4.18
CA LEU A 437 11.00 -5.24 -5.10
C LEU A 437 10.77 -3.81 -4.60
N GLY A 438 11.02 -2.82 -5.44
CA GLY A 438 10.79 -1.42 -5.06
C GLY A 438 11.17 -0.40 -6.13
N THR A 439 10.86 0.86 -5.85
CA THR A 439 11.26 2.05 -6.62
C THR A 439 11.49 3.21 -5.66
N GLY A 440 12.33 4.19 -5.99
CA GLY A 440 12.59 5.32 -5.11
C GLY A 440 13.82 6.14 -5.53
N LYS A 441 14.80 6.27 -4.64
CA LYS A 441 16.03 7.00 -4.95
C LYS A 441 16.94 6.16 -5.84
N ARG A 442 17.31 6.71 -7.02
CA ARG A 442 18.18 6.06 -8.04
C ARG A 442 19.48 5.42 -7.52
N LYS A 443 20.03 5.88 -6.38
CA LYS A 443 21.18 5.23 -5.73
C LYS A 443 20.86 3.80 -5.27
N PHE A 444 19.68 3.60 -4.68
CA PHE A 444 19.22 2.31 -4.17
C PHE A 444 18.71 1.41 -5.29
N GLU A 445 18.03 1.97 -6.30
CA GLU A 445 17.60 1.22 -7.50
C GLU A 445 18.80 0.53 -8.15
N LYS A 446 19.88 1.27 -8.45
CA LYS A 446 21.12 0.71 -9.00
C LYS A 446 21.78 -0.33 -8.08
N GLN A 447 21.77 -0.10 -6.76
CA GLN A 447 22.36 -1.03 -5.80
C GLN A 447 21.61 -2.36 -5.75
N ILE A 448 20.27 -2.36 -5.87
CA ILE A 448 19.51 -3.61 -5.90
C ILE A 448 19.60 -4.31 -7.26
N GLU A 449 19.67 -3.56 -8.38
CA GLU A 449 19.90 -4.12 -9.72
C GLU A 449 21.27 -4.84 -9.82
N GLN A 450 22.29 -4.33 -9.15
CA GLN A 450 23.63 -4.95 -9.10
C GLN A 450 23.67 -6.31 -8.36
N LEU A 451 22.64 -6.66 -7.57
CA LEU A 451 22.61 -7.91 -6.80
C LEU A 451 22.59 -9.16 -7.69
N GLU A 452 21.96 -9.09 -8.86
CA GLU A 452 21.94 -10.19 -9.84
C GLU A 452 23.35 -10.47 -10.41
N VAL A 453 24.18 -9.43 -10.56
CA VAL A 453 25.55 -9.55 -11.07
C VAL A 453 26.52 -10.01 -9.98
N MET A 454 26.37 -9.51 -8.75
CA MET A 454 27.25 -9.87 -7.63
C MET A 454 26.93 -11.24 -7.01
N TYR A 455 25.65 -11.62 -7.00
CA TYR A 455 25.15 -12.79 -6.27
C TYR A 455 24.12 -13.58 -7.11
N PRO A 456 24.49 -14.07 -8.31
CA PRO A 456 23.55 -14.64 -9.30
C PRO A 456 22.72 -15.81 -8.76
N ASP A 457 23.23 -16.63 -7.86
CA ASP A 457 22.49 -17.78 -7.30
C ASP A 457 21.71 -17.46 -6.01
N LYS A 458 21.79 -16.21 -5.52
CA LYS A 458 21.43 -15.84 -4.14
C LYS A 458 20.54 -14.60 -4.01
N ALA A 459 20.67 -13.58 -4.87
CA ALA A 459 19.91 -12.34 -4.71
C ALA A 459 19.37 -11.75 -6.03
N ARG A 460 18.17 -11.15 -5.98
CA ARG A 460 17.56 -10.40 -7.08
C ARG A 460 16.96 -9.09 -6.59
N GLY A 461 17.24 -8.00 -7.30
CA GLY A 461 16.60 -6.70 -7.10
C GLY A 461 15.84 -6.26 -8.34
N VAL A 462 14.57 -5.89 -8.16
CA VAL A 462 13.67 -5.46 -9.23
C VAL A 462 13.22 -4.03 -8.97
N ALA A 463 13.89 -3.08 -9.65
CA ALA A 463 13.65 -1.64 -9.54
C ALA A 463 12.37 -1.19 -10.30
N LYS A 464 11.21 -1.81 -10.03
CA LYS A 464 9.96 -1.60 -10.79
C LYS A 464 8.72 -1.64 -9.90
N PHE A 465 7.73 -0.83 -10.23
CA PHE A 465 6.36 -1.02 -9.72
C PHE A 465 5.72 -2.20 -10.47
N ASN A 466 5.49 -3.32 -9.78
CA ASN A 466 4.97 -4.55 -10.36
C ASN A 466 4.05 -5.27 -9.37
N VAL A 467 2.73 -5.06 -9.50
CA VAL A 467 1.72 -5.66 -8.62
C VAL A 467 1.73 -7.20 -8.68
N PRO A 468 1.66 -7.87 -9.85
CA PRO A 468 1.76 -9.33 -9.90
C PRO A 468 2.98 -9.91 -9.16
N LEU A 469 4.16 -9.32 -9.33
CA LEU A 469 5.36 -9.79 -8.63
C LEU A 469 5.31 -9.53 -7.11
N ALA A 470 4.65 -8.47 -6.65
CA ALA A 470 4.45 -8.22 -5.22
C ALA A 470 3.62 -9.33 -4.56
N HIS A 471 2.55 -9.78 -5.23
CA HIS A 471 1.74 -10.93 -4.78
C HIS A 471 2.55 -12.24 -4.82
N MET A 472 3.30 -12.49 -5.90
CA MET A 472 4.18 -13.67 -5.99
C MET A 472 5.26 -13.70 -4.88
N ILE A 473 5.85 -12.55 -4.51
CA ILE A 473 6.81 -12.46 -3.41
C ILE A 473 6.13 -12.75 -2.06
N ILE A 474 5.00 -12.10 -1.76
CA ILE A 474 4.26 -12.31 -0.50
C ILE A 474 3.80 -13.77 -0.34
N ALA A 475 3.41 -14.43 -1.43
CA ALA A 475 2.96 -15.81 -1.39
C ALA A 475 4.12 -16.84 -1.39
N GLY A 476 5.19 -16.60 -2.16
CA GLY A 476 6.31 -17.52 -2.33
C GLY A 476 7.45 -17.38 -1.31
N ALA A 477 7.60 -16.23 -0.64
CA ALA A 477 8.60 -16.06 0.41
C ALA A 477 8.22 -16.78 1.71
N ASP A 478 9.21 -17.31 2.43
CA ASP A 478 9.02 -17.84 3.78
C ASP A 478 8.99 -16.70 4.81
N PHE A 479 9.85 -15.68 4.58
CA PHE A 479 10.00 -14.53 5.46
C PHE A 479 9.88 -13.22 4.67
N MET A 480 9.31 -12.19 5.29
CA MET A 480 9.28 -10.82 4.74
C MET A 480 10.10 -9.90 5.65
N LEU A 481 11.12 -9.24 5.10
CA LEU A 481 12.04 -8.39 5.85
C LEU A 481 11.61 -6.92 5.78
N LEU A 482 11.37 -6.30 6.95
CA LEU A 482 10.92 -4.90 7.09
C LEU A 482 11.91 -4.10 7.97
N PRO A 483 13.06 -3.66 7.42
CA PRO A 483 14.12 -2.96 8.14
C PRO A 483 13.87 -1.44 8.29
N SER A 484 12.62 -1.02 8.48
CA SER A 484 12.25 0.40 8.54
C SER A 484 12.84 1.11 9.78
N ARG A 485 13.42 2.30 9.59
CA ARG A 485 13.84 3.21 10.69
C ARG A 485 12.65 3.72 11.51
N PHE A 486 11.53 3.97 10.81
CA PHE A 486 10.23 4.26 11.39
C PHE A 486 9.11 3.80 10.46
N GLU A 487 8.10 3.15 11.03
CA GLU A 487 7.01 2.53 10.28
C GLU A 487 5.65 2.93 10.90
N PRO A 488 4.99 4.00 10.41
CA PRO A 488 3.77 4.54 11.01
C PRO A 488 2.69 3.48 11.26
N CYS A 489 2.53 2.53 10.33
CA CYS A 489 1.75 1.32 10.59
C CYS A 489 2.36 0.11 9.86
N GLY A 490 2.65 0.28 8.57
CA GLY A 490 3.02 -0.80 7.67
C GLY A 490 1.79 -1.59 7.19
N LEU A 491 1.82 -2.03 5.94
CA LEU A 491 0.82 -2.94 5.37
C LEU A 491 1.45 -4.26 4.89
N ILE A 492 2.72 -4.22 4.48
CA ILE A 492 3.46 -5.38 3.94
C ILE A 492 3.53 -6.53 4.95
N GLN A 493 3.62 -6.24 6.27
CA GLN A 493 3.59 -7.27 7.31
C GLN A 493 2.19 -7.87 7.51
N LEU A 494 1.12 -7.09 7.30
CA LEU A 494 -0.25 -7.61 7.33
C LEU A 494 -0.49 -8.56 6.15
N HIS A 495 -0.08 -8.14 4.95
CA HIS A 495 -0.17 -8.95 3.73
C HIS A 495 0.67 -10.22 3.87
N ALA A 496 1.89 -10.12 4.41
CA ALA A 496 2.76 -11.26 4.70
C ALA A 496 2.06 -12.26 5.63
N MET A 497 1.56 -11.79 6.78
CA MET A 497 0.87 -12.66 7.75
C MET A 497 -0.35 -13.34 7.14
N ARG A 498 -1.18 -12.61 6.37
CA ARG A 498 -2.36 -13.14 5.69
C ARG A 498 -2.03 -14.26 4.69
N TYR A 499 -0.84 -14.26 4.11
CA TYR A 499 -0.34 -15.28 3.18
C TYR A 499 0.60 -16.31 3.85
N GLY A 500 0.79 -16.24 5.17
CA GLY A 500 1.70 -17.14 5.89
C GLY A 500 3.18 -16.95 5.52
N ALA A 501 3.59 -15.78 5.06
CA ALA A 501 4.99 -15.35 5.04
C ALA A 501 5.29 -14.59 6.33
N VAL A 502 6.37 -14.95 7.02
CA VAL A 502 6.62 -14.51 8.39
C VAL A 502 7.40 -13.19 8.43
N PRO A 503 6.89 -12.12 9.07
CA PRO A 503 7.63 -10.87 9.22
C PRO A 503 8.92 -11.02 10.04
N ILE A 504 10.00 -10.44 9.53
CA ILE A 504 11.22 -10.09 10.25
C ILE A 504 11.29 -8.56 10.22
N CYS A 505 10.99 -7.89 11.34
CA CYS A 505 10.66 -6.46 11.36
C CYS A 505 11.45 -5.65 12.39
N ALA A 506 11.72 -4.37 12.08
CA ALA A 506 12.22 -3.43 13.06
C ALA A 506 11.18 -3.16 14.16
N SER A 507 11.62 -2.86 15.38
CA SER A 507 10.74 -2.51 16.51
C SER A 507 10.42 -1.02 16.50
N THR A 508 9.50 -0.60 15.64
CA THR A 508 9.02 0.79 15.53
C THR A 508 7.59 0.84 14.99
N GLY A 509 6.82 1.83 15.42
CA GLY A 509 5.42 2.07 15.07
C GLY A 509 4.54 0.82 15.04
N GLY A 510 3.68 0.71 14.03
CA GLY A 510 2.70 -0.37 13.93
C GLY A 510 3.30 -1.77 13.73
N LEU A 511 4.60 -1.91 13.45
CA LEU A 511 5.27 -3.22 13.48
C LEU A 511 5.24 -3.82 14.89
N VAL A 512 5.32 -2.98 15.93
CA VAL A 512 5.22 -3.41 17.35
C VAL A 512 3.78 -3.73 17.76
N ASP A 513 2.79 -3.06 17.17
CA ASP A 513 1.37 -3.39 17.41
C ASP A 513 0.91 -4.68 16.69
N THR A 514 1.52 -5.00 15.55
CA THR A 514 1.00 -6.03 14.60
C THR A 514 1.81 -7.33 14.57
N VAL A 515 3.12 -7.29 14.84
CA VAL A 515 3.97 -8.48 14.91
C VAL A 515 4.25 -8.83 16.38
N LYS A 516 4.25 -10.13 16.69
CA LYS A 516 4.53 -10.65 18.04
C LYS A 516 5.74 -11.57 17.97
N ASP A 517 6.83 -11.18 18.62
CA ASP A 517 8.10 -11.93 18.58
C ASP A 517 7.91 -13.39 19.01
N GLY A 518 8.41 -14.33 18.21
CA GLY A 518 8.28 -15.76 18.45
C GLY A 518 6.88 -16.35 18.26
N TYR A 519 5.85 -15.53 17.99
CA TYR A 519 4.46 -15.98 17.82
C TYR A 519 3.88 -15.72 16.42
N THR A 520 4.08 -14.53 15.85
CA THR A 520 3.77 -14.20 14.44
C THR A 520 4.96 -13.63 13.66
N GLY A 521 6.12 -13.41 14.28
CA GLY A 521 7.31 -12.97 13.55
C GLY A 521 8.54 -12.78 14.43
N PHE A 522 9.52 -12.03 13.92
CA PHE A 522 10.80 -11.78 14.57
C PHE A 522 11.14 -10.29 14.58
N HIS A 523 11.32 -9.73 15.77
CA HIS A 523 11.78 -8.35 15.96
C HIS A 523 13.30 -8.24 15.89
N MET A 524 13.76 -7.15 15.26
CA MET A 524 15.17 -6.77 15.10
C MET A 524 15.63 -5.73 16.16
N GLY A 525 14.71 -5.20 16.96
CA GLY A 525 14.96 -4.00 17.76
C GLY A 525 14.76 -2.71 16.96
N ALA A 526 14.86 -1.57 17.62
CA ALA A 526 14.77 -0.26 16.97
C ALA A 526 16.08 0.12 16.26
N PHE A 527 15.98 0.85 15.16
CA PHE A 527 17.11 1.38 14.38
C PHE A 527 17.29 2.89 14.63
N SER A 528 18.47 3.42 14.31
CA SER A 528 18.70 4.87 14.34
C SER A 528 17.78 5.58 13.34
N VAL A 529 17.19 6.71 13.75
CA VAL A 529 16.42 7.56 12.83
C VAL A 529 17.31 8.43 11.95
N GLU A 530 18.59 8.58 12.30
CA GLU A 530 19.56 9.32 11.49
C GLU A 530 19.81 8.62 10.14
N CYS A 531 19.88 9.42 9.08
CA CYS A 531 19.92 8.95 7.69
C CYS A 531 21.15 9.43 6.91
N ASP A 532 22.03 10.23 7.50
CA ASP A 532 23.28 10.70 6.86
C ASP A 532 24.38 9.61 6.85
N ALA A 533 24.28 8.60 7.73
CA ALA A 533 25.10 7.39 7.72
C ALA A 533 24.26 6.13 8.04
N VAL A 534 24.83 4.94 7.79
CA VAL A 534 24.29 3.65 8.23
C VAL A 534 25.04 3.21 9.49
N ASP A 535 24.32 2.96 10.58
CA ASP A 535 24.89 2.40 11.81
C ASP A 535 25.30 0.92 11.59
N PRO A 536 26.57 0.54 11.82
CA PRO A 536 27.00 -0.86 11.81
C PRO A 536 26.22 -1.77 12.78
N ALA A 537 25.68 -1.22 13.87
CA ALA A 537 24.83 -1.96 14.80
C ALA A 537 23.47 -2.31 14.19
N ASP A 538 22.89 -1.46 13.35
CA ASP A 538 21.62 -1.75 12.66
C ASP A 538 21.81 -2.83 11.58
N ILE A 539 22.95 -2.81 10.88
CA ILE A 539 23.35 -3.91 10.00
C ILE A 539 23.43 -5.24 10.79
N LEU A 540 24.03 -5.21 11.99
CA LEU A 540 24.16 -6.41 12.84
C LEU A 540 22.80 -6.91 13.36
N LYS A 541 21.88 -6.00 13.73
CA LYS A 541 20.50 -6.35 14.13
C LYS A 541 19.76 -7.13 13.05
N ILE A 542 19.90 -6.72 11.77
CA ILE A 542 19.35 -7.48 10.63
C ILE A 542 19.98 -8.87 10.57
N VAL A 543 21.31 -8.96 10.57
CA VAL A 543 22.04 -10.23 10.38
C VAL A 543 21.75 -11.25 11.48
N VAL A 544 21.76 -10.82 12.75
CA VAL A 544 21.45 -11.69 13.90
C VAL A 544 20.00 -12.16 13.87
N THR A 545 19.05 -11.29 13.51
CA THR A 545 17.63 -11.66 13.50
C THR A 545 17.26 -12.53 12.31
N VAL A 546 17.88 -12.30 11.14
CA VAL A 546 17.77 -13.23 10.01
C VAL A 546 18.33 -14.60 10.38
N ALA A 547 19.51 -14.68 11.01
CA ALA A 547 20.04 -15.96 11.50
C ALA A 547 19.08 -16.66 12.48
N ARG A 548 18.46 -15.92 13.40
CA ARG A 548 17.42 -16.42 14.33
C ARG A 548 16.18 -16.95 13.60
N ALA A 549 15.71 -16.24 12.57
CA ALA A 549 14.57 -16.67 11.77
C ALA A 549 14.91 -17.92 10.93
N LEU A 550 16.07 -17.96 10.28
CA LEU A 550 16.55 -19.10 9.51
C LEU A 550 16.76 -20.36 10.38
N ALA A 551 17.16 -20.21 11.64
CA ALA A 551 17.24 -21.33 12.60
C ALA A 551 15.87 -21.97 12.93
N SER A 552 14.76 -21.28 12.67
CA SER A 552 13.40 -21.86 12.76
C SER A 552 12.97 -22.60 11.49
N TYR A 553 13.71 -22.49 10.39
CA TYR A 553 13.28 -23.02 9.10
C TYR A 553 13.18 -24.56 9.09
N GLY A 554 12.09 -25.07 8.50
CA GLY A 554 11.74 -26.50 8.52
C GLY A 554 11.15 -27.04 9.83
N THR A 555 11.30 -26.34 10.96
CA THR A 555 10.84 -26.79 12.29
C THR A 555 9.30 -26.79 12.43
N LEU A 556 8.78 -27.37 13.52
CA LEU A 556 7.37 -27.25 13.89
C LEU A 556 7.01 -25.81 14.32
N ALA A 557 7.90 -25.11 15.03
CA ALA A 557 7.66 -23.75 15.50
C ALA A 557 7.38 -22.75 14.36
N LEU A 558 8.09 -22.87 13.22
CA LEU A 558 7.79 -22.06 12.04
C LEU A 558 6.41 -22.42 11.43
N LYS A 559 6.03 -23.71 11.43
CA LYS A 559 4.71 -24.15 10.93
C LYS A 559 3.56 -23.66 11.82
N GLU A 560 3.80 -23.52 13.12
CA GLU A 560 2.87 -22.90 14.07
C GLU A 560 2.80 -21.40 13.86
N MET A 561 3.95 -20.71 13.75
CA MET A 561 4.02 -19.28 13.45
C MET A 561 3.30 -18.90 12.15
N ILE A 562 3.45 -19.69 11.08
CA ILE A 562 2.72 -19.52 9.81
C ILE A 562 1.20 -19.62 10.00
N ARG A 563 0.72 -20.55 10.84
CA ARG A 563 -0.72 -20.66 11.15
C ARG A 563 -1.21 -19.49 12.01
N ASN A 564 -0.45 -19.12 13.04
CA ASN A 564 -0.74 -17.96 13.89
C ASN A 564 -0.85 -16.67 13.07
N CYS A 565 -0.02 -16.52 12.02
CA CYS A 565 -0.09 -15.42 11.06
C CYS A 565 -1.40 -15.42 10.28
N MET A 566 -1.75 -16.56 9.66
CA MET A 566 -2.95 -16.67 8.81
C MET A 566 -4.27 -16.66 9.61
N SER A 567 -4.23 -16.94 10.91
CA SER A 567 -5.38 -16.90 11.81
C SER A 567 -5.63 -15.52 12.45
N GLN A 568 -4.84 -14.48 12.13
CA GLN A 568 -5.13 -13.12 12.58
C GLN A 568 -6.33 -12.56 11.80
N GLU A 569 -7.23 -11.86 12.50
CA GLU A 569 -8.27 -11.04 11.86
C GLU A 569 -7.68 -9.68 11.51
N LEU A 570 -7.44 -9.45 10.21
CA LEU A 570 -6.72 -8.28 9.67
C LEU A 570 -7.59 -7.39 8.77
N SER A 571 -8.88 -7.69 8.61
CA SER A 571 -9.81 -6.84 7.85
C SER A 571 -10.04 -5.49 8.51
N TRP A 572 -10.69 -4.57 7.80
CA TRP A 572 -11.07 -3.28 8.35
C TRP A 572 -12.20 -3.36 9.40
N LYS A 573 -12.88 -4.51 9.59
CA LYS A 573 -14.02 -4.67 10.52
C LYS A 573 -13.68 -4.30 11.98
N GLY A 574 -12.48 -4.68 12.46
CA GLY A 574 -12.00 -4.33 13.80
C GLY A 574 -11.57 -2.86 13.95
N PRO A 575 -10.70 -2.34 13.07
CA PRO A 575 -10.31 -0.93 13.05
C PRO A 575 -11.46 0.05 12.82
N ALA A 576 -12.42 -0.26 11.93
CA ALA A 576 -13.52 0.64 11.57
C ALA A 576 -14.39 1.01 12.78
N LYS A 577 -14.72 0.05 13.66
CA LYS A 577 -15.44 0.34 14.92
C LYS A 577 -14.68 1.28 15.85
N LYS A 578 -13.34 1.21 15.89
CA LYS A 578 -12.51 2.14 16.68
C LYS A 578 -12.52 3.54 16.08
N TRP A 579 -12.52 3.63 14.74
CA TRP A 579 -12.67 4.89 14.01
C TRP A 579 -14.05 5.51 14.25
N GLU A 580 -15.13 4.78 13.99
CA GLU A 580 -16.52 5.13 14.31
C GLU A 580 -16.64 5.67 15.74
N THR A 581 -16.21 4.90 16.76
CA THR A 581 -16.25 5.28 18.17
C THR A 581 -15.65 6.68 18.41
N VAL A 582 -14.50 6.99 17.80
CA VAL A 582 -13.84 8.28 17.98
C VAL A 582 -14.49 9.38 17.13
N LEU A 583 -14.96 9.09 15.92
CA LEU A 583 -15.64 10.08 15.07
C LEU A 583 -17.00 10.48 15.66
N VAL A 584 -17.84 9.52 16.04
CA VAL A 584 -19.15 9.76 16.69
C VAL A 584 -18.99 10.54 18.00
N SER A 585 -17.91 10.32 18.76
CA SER A 585 -17.60 11.08 19.99
C SER A 585 -17.39 12.59 19.79
N LEU A 586 -17.32 13.07 18.54
CA LEU A 586 -17.20 14.51 18.22
C LEU A 586 -18.54 15.26 18.30
N GLY A 587 -19.66 14.55 18.50
CA GLY A 587 -20.95 15.15 18.86
C GLY A 587 -21.58 16.02 17.76
N VAL A 588 -21.50 15.59 16.50
CA VAL A 588 -22.24 16.23 15.39
C VAL A 588 -23.69 15.76 15.41
N ALA A 589 -24.64 16.63 15.04
CA ALA A 589 -26.05 16.27 15.02
C ALA A 589 -26.30 15.08 14.07
N GLY A 590 -27.23 14.18 14.43
CA GLY A 590 -27.49 12.96 13.67
C GLY A 590 -26.32 11.96 13.61
N SER A 591 -25.28 12.11 14.44
CA SER A 591 -24.21 11.11 14.56
C SER A 591 -24.54 10.08 15.63
N GLU A 592 -25.27 9.03 15.25
CA GLU A 592 -25.39 7.81 16.05
C GLU A 592 -24.31 6.79 15.65
N ALA A 593 -24.08 5.80 16.51
CA ALA A 593 -23.28 4.62 16.17
C ALA A 593 -24.02 3.77 15.13
N GLY A 594 -23.26 3.10 14.27
CA GLY A 594 -23.78 2.21 13.24
C GLY A 594 -24.40 0.93 13.79
N VAL A 595 -25.00 0.16 12.89
CA VAL A 595 -25.47 -1.21 13.17
C VAL A 595 -24.47 -2.18 12.56
N ASP A 596 -24.20 -3.29 13.26
CA ASP A 596 -23.24 -4.33 12.83
C ASP A 596 -23.65 -4.98 11.50
N GLY A 597 -23.15 -4.41 10.40
CA GLY A 597 -23.12 -5.02 9.08
C GLY A 597 -21.83 -5.80 8.82
N ASP A 598 -21.82 -6.53 7.70
CA ASP A 598 -20.60 -7.04 7.10
C ASP A 598 -19.97 -5.99 6.17
N GLU A 599 -18.66 -6.08 5.96
CA GLU A 599 -17.95 -5.18 5.05
C GLU A 599 -18.55 -5.30 3.64
N ILE A 600 -18.77 -4.17 2.95
CA ILE A 600 -19.35 -4.16 1.60
C ILE A 600 -18.30 -4.67 0.60
N ALA A 601 -18.24 -5.99 0.52
CA ALA A 601 -17.36 -6.77 -0.32
C ALA A 601 -17.64 -6.51 -1.82
N PRO A 602 -16.63 -6.16 -2.62
CA PRO A 602 -16.78 -5.97 -4.05
C PRO A 602 -16.82 -7.31 -4.78
N LEU A 603 -17.58 -7.38 -5.88
CA LEU A 603 -17.31 -8.42 -6.88
C LEU A 603 -15.94 -8.14 -7.50
N ALA A 604 -15.10 -9.17 -7.69
CA ALA A 604 -13.67 -9.02 -8.05
C ALA A 604 -13.37 -8.26 -9.37
N LYS A 605 -14.39 -7.91 -10.15
CA LYS A 605 -14.30 -7.02 -11.32
C LYS A 605 -14.27 -5.52 -10.96
N GLU A 606 -14.81 -5.15 -9.80
CA GLU A 606 -15.00 -3.74 -9.40
C GLU A 606 -13.73 -3.12 -8.80
N ASN A 607 -12.91 -3.89 -8.08
CA ASN A 607 -11.66 -3.40 -7.47
C ASN A 607 -10.55 -3.05 -8.50
N VAL A 608 -10.80 -3.17 -9.81
CA VAL A 608 -9.86 -2.73 -10.85
C VAL A 608 -10.14 -1.28 -11.23
N ALA A 609 -9.19 -0.37 -10.99
CA ALA A 609 -9.12 0.89 -11.73
C ALA A 609 -8.93 0.52 -13.21
N THR A 610 -9.99 0.65 -13.99
CA THR A 610 -9.98 0.20 -15.38
C THR A 610 -9.38 1.31 -16.24
N PRO A 611 -8.28 1.07 -16.98
CA PRO A 611 -7.79 2.02 -17.97
C PRO A 611 -8.69 2.07 -19.22
#